data_AF-A0A976QKI6-F1
#
_entry.id   AF-A0A976QKI6-F1
#
_cell.length_a   1.000
_cell.length_b   1.000
_cell.length_c   1.000
_cell.angle_alpha   90.00
_cell.angle_beta   90.00
_cell.angle_gamma   90.00
#
_symmetry.space_group_name_H-M   'P 1'
#
loop_
_entity.id
_entity.type
_entity.pdbx_description
1 polymer ?
#
loop_
_entity_poly.entity_id
_entity_poly.type
_entity_poly.pdbx_seq_one_letter_code
_entity_poly.pdbx_strand_id
1 'polypeptide(L)'
;MIRYRDLTEAQKIIMCNGCGPKAGWLPVPEFFCHASCDHHDFNYWIGHTEGDRRKADLEFLQEMLKDANVDPIKQTISITYWLAVRVFGAACFHYAEKERDETDLAAALLELTPT
;
A
#
# COMPACT_ATOMS: atom_id res chain seq x y z
N MET A 1 15.03 0.39 -11.09
CA MET A 1 13.58 0.29 -10.81
C MET A 1 13.44 -0.45 -9.51
N ILE A 2 12.86 0.19 -8.50
CA ILE A 2 12.72 -0.38 -7.17
C ILE A 2 11.75 -1.57 -7.22
N ARG A 3 12.09 -2.67 -6.56
CA ARG A 3 11.19 -3.82 -6.40
C ARG A 3 11.00 -4.09 -4.92
N TYR A 4 9.76 -4.27 -4.48
CA TYR A 4 9.41 -4.54 -3.08
C TYR A 4 10.26 -5.65 -2.44
N ARG A 5 10.49 -6.75 -3.19
CA ARG A 5 11.27 -7.92 -2.71
C ARG A 5 12.75 -7.62 -2.43
N ASP A 6 13.29 -6.54 -3.00
CA ASP A 6 14.70 -6.17 -2.86
C ASP A 6 14.88 -5.14 -1.72
N LEU A 7 13.80 -4.71 -1.06
CA LEU A 7 13.83 -3.75 0.04
C LEU A 7 14.31 -4.42 1.35
N THR A 8 15.21 -3.73 2.04
CA THR A 8 15.53 -4.01 3.44
C THR A 8 14.36 -3.66 4.36
N GLU A 9 14.33 -4.21 5.57
CA GLU A 9 13.29 -3.89 6.56
C GLU A 9 13.24 -2.39 6.90
N ALA A 10 14.40 -1.74 6.99
CA ALA A 10 14.47 -0.29 7.20
C ALA A 10 13.82 0.51 6.06
N GLN A 11 14.00 0.07 4.81
CA GLN A 11 13.36 0.70 3.65
C GLN A 11 11.84 0.44 3.64
N LYS A 12 11.40 -0.75 4.05
CA LYS A 12 9.97 -1.07 4.14
C LYS A 12 9.26 -0.18 5.15
N ILE A 13 9.88 0.13 6.30
CA ILE A 13 9.31 1.02 7.34
C ILE A 13 8.99 2.43 6.80
N ILE A 14 9.71 2.90 5.78
CA ILE A 14 9.45 4.21 5.15
C ILE A 14 8.10 4.22 4.43
N MET A 15 7.82 3.11 3.75
CA MET A 15 6.79 3.01 2.73
C MET A 15 5.53 2.35 3.29
N CYS A 16 5.72 1.27 4.05
CA CYS A 16 4.68 0.39 4.55
C CYS A 16 4.31 0.82 5.97
N ASN A 17 3.04 1.17 6.16
CA ASN A 17 2.47 1.46 7.47
C ASN A 17 1.44 0.40 7.89
N GLY A 18 1.34 -0.69 7.13
CA GLY A 18 0.43 -1.80 7.39
C GLY A 18 -1.03 -1.46 7.10
N CYS A 19 -1.94 -2.30 7.58
CA CYS A 19 -3.35 -2.18 7.25
C CYS A 19 -4.06 -1.09 8.04
N GLY A 20 -4.18 0.10 7.46
CA GLY A 20 -5.13 1.12 7.89
C GLY A 20 -4.66 2.53 7.57
N PRO A 21 -5.57 3.52 7.51
CA PRO A 21 -5.15 4.90 7.58
C PRO A 21 -4.45 5.14 8.92
N LYS A 22 -3.44 6.02 8.97
CA LYS A 22 -2.80 6.50 10.22
C LYS A 22 -3.80 7.07 11.27
N ALA A 23 -5.11 7.12 10.99
CA ALA A 23 -6.17 7.61 11.89
C ALA A 23 -7.61 7.12 11.54
N GLY A 24 -7.88 5.81 11.42
CA GLY A 24 -9.21 5.29 11.04
C GLY A 24 -9.94 4.46 12.10
N TRP A 25 -11.27 4.50 12.04
CA TRP A 25 -12.23 3.82 12.92
C TRP A 25 -12.72 2.46 12.39
N LEU A 26 -12.24 2.03 11.23
CA LEU A 26 -12.57 0.73 10.65
C LEU A 26 -11.60 -0.32 11.21
N PRO A 27 -12.06 -1.26 12.06
CA PRO A 27 -11.21 -2.36 12.51
C PRO A 27 -10.99 -3.29 11.32
N VAL A 28 -9.95 -3.03 10.54
CA VAL A 28 -9.51 -3.97 9.51
C VAL A 28 -8.86 -5.14 10.24
N PRO A 29 -9.32 -6.37 10.01
CA PRO A 29 -8.64 -7.53 10.57
C PRO A 29 -7.26 -7.68 9.93
N GLU A 30 -6.21 -7.23 10.63
CA GLU A 30 -4.81 -7.33 10.19
C GLU A 30 -4.38 -8.77 9.86
N PHE A 31 -5.11 -9.77 10.35
CA PHE A 31 -4.69 -11.17 10.33
C PHE A 31 -4.58 -11.82 8.96
N PHE A 32 -5.23 -11.30 7.90
CA PHE A 32 -5.14 -11.91 6.56
C PHE A 32 -4.76 -10.97 5.42
N CYS A 33 -4.71 -9.65 5.65
CA CYS A 33 -4.42 -8.68 4.59
C CYS A 33 -3.06 -7.97 4.75
N HIS A 34 -2.28 -8.24 5.79
CA HIS A 34 -1.04 -7.51 6.09
C HIS A 34 -0.06 -7.45 4.91
N ALA A 35 0.26 -8.60 4.31
CA ALA A 35 1.16 -8.63 3.15
C ALA A 35 0.58 -7.87 1.95
N SER A 36 -0.73 -7.96 1.73
CA SER A 36 -1.42 -7.20 0.68
C SER A 36 -1.37 -5.69 0.93
N CYS A 37 -1.47 -5.26 2.20
CA CYS A 37 -1.37 -3.84 2.58
C CYS A 37 0.04 -3.29 2.33
N ASP A 38 1.10 -4.01 2.70
CA ASP A 38 2.48 -3.54 2.46
C ASP A 38 2.79 -3.39 0.96
N HIS A 39 2.29 -4.31 0.14
CA HIS A 39 2.40 -4.21 -1.31
C HIS A 39 1.60 -3.02 -1.88
N HIS A 40 0.42 -2.74 -1.32
CA HIS A 40 -0.40 -1.59 -1.71
C HIS A 40 0.29 -0.27 -1.33
N ASP A 41 0.78 -0.15 -0.11
CA ASP A 41 1.56 0.99 0.39
C ASP A 41 2.81 1.23 -0.46
N PHE A 42 3.53 0.15 -0.82
CA PHE A 42 4.68 0.23 -1.72
C PHE A 42 4.28 0.81 -3.08
N ASN A 43 3.23 0.27 -3.70
CA ASN A 43 2.73 0.73 -4.99
C ASN A 43 2.25 2.20 -4.93
N TYR A 44 1.67 2.63 -3.81
CA TYR A 44 1.27 4.00 -3.55
C TYR A 44 2.46 4.95 -3.41
N TRP A 45 3.56 4.46 -2.86
CA TRP A 45 4.79 5.24 -2.72
C TRP A 45 5.54 5.36 -4.05
N ILE A 46 5.59 4.31 -4.88
CA ILE A 46 6.32 4.35 -6.16
C ILE A 46 5.54 5.00 -7.31
N GLY A 47 4.23 4.75 -7.38
CA GLY A 47 3.38 5.19 -8.48
C GLY A 47 3.22 6.71 -8.48
N HIS A 48 2.86 7.28 -9.64
CA HIS A 48 2.78 8.73 -9.77
C HIS A 48 1.52 9.25 -10.48
N THR A 49 0.78 8.36 -11.16
CA THR A 49 -0.43 8.72 -11.90
C THR A 49 -1.70 8.14 -11.27
N GLU A 50 -2.85 8.71 -11.61
CA GLU A 50 -4.16 8.12 -11.26
C GLU A 50 -4.35 6.72 -11.89
N GLY A 51 -3.68 6.43 -13.00
CA GLY A 51 -3.65 5.10 -13.60
C GLY A 51 -2.93 4.09 -12.69
N ASP A 52 -1.78 4.47 -12.15
CA ASP A 52 -1.00 3.63 -11.22
C ASP A 52 -1.77 3.40 -9.92
N ARG A 53 -2.44 4.44 -9.39
CA ARG A 53 -3.29 4.29 -8.21
C ARG A 53 -4.42 3.29 -8.44
N ARG A 54 -5.13 3.40 -9.57
CA ARG A 54 -6.20 2.45 -9.93
C ARG A 54 -5.69 1.04 -10.08
N LYS A 55 -4.50 0.88 -10.67
CA LYS A 55 -3.84 -0.41 -10.81
C LYS A 55 -3.47 -0.99 -9.43
N ALA A 56 -2.86 -0.19 -8.56
CA ALA A 56 -2.51 -0.58 -7.20
C ALA A 56 -3.74 -1.01 -6.40
N ASP A 57 -4.83 -0.24 -6.45
CA ASP A 57 -6.09 -0.58 -5.77
C ASP A 57 -6.70 -1.88 -6.30
N LEU A 58 -6.62 -2.12 -7.62
CA LEU A 58 -7.14 -3.35 -8.23
C LEU A 58 -6.31 -4.57 -7.86
N GLU A 59 -4.98 -4.47 -7.92
CA GLU A 59 -4.05 -5.54 -7.51
C GLU A 59 -4.24 -5.87 -6.03
N PHE A 60 -4.44 -4.85 -5.18
CA PHE A 60 -4.75 -5.03 -3.77
C PHE A 60 -6.04 -5.84 -3.54
N LEU A 61 -7.12 -5.51 -4.26
CA LEU A 61 -8.36 -6.30 -4.20
C LEU A 61 -8.14 -7.75 -4.66
N GLN A 62 -7.37 -7.95 -5.74
CA GLN A 62 -7.12 -9.28 -6.29
C GLN A 62 -6.37 -10.18 -5.32
N GLU A 63 -5.31 -9.68 -4.68
CA GLU A 63 -4.55 -10.46 -3.68
C GLU A 63 -5.39 -10.72 -2.43
N MET A 64 -6.15 -9.73 -1.94
CA MET A 64 -7.06 -9.96 -0.81
C MET A 64 -8.14 -11.01 -1.14
N LEU A 65 -8.71 -11.02 -2.35
CA LEU A 65 -9.70 -12.02 -2.75
C LEU A 65 -9.09 -13.42 -2.90
N LYS A 66 -7.84 -13.50 -3.34
CA LYS A 66 -7.07 -14.75 -3.41
C LYS A 66 -6.84 -15.33 -2.01
N ASP A 67 -6.47 -14.49 -1.04
CA ASP A 67 -6.30 -14.88 0.37
C ASP A 67 -7.64 -15.21 1.05
N ALA A 68 -8.71 -14.51 0.66
CA ALA A 68 -10.08 -14.81 1.10
C ALA A 68 -10.56 -16.18 0.58
N ASN A 69 -10.08 -16.62 -0.59
CA ASN A 69 -10.47 -17.86 -1.23
C ASN A 69 -12.01 -17.96 -1.34
N VAL A 70 -12.65 -18.99 -0.77
CA VAL A 70 -14.11 -19.19 -0.77
C VAL A 70 -14.81 -18.66 0.48
N ASP A 71 -14.09 -17.98 1.39
CA ASP A 71 -14.66 -17.45 2.63
C ASP A 71 -15.47 -16.17 2.34
N PRO A 72 -16.82 -16.21 2.47
CA PRO A 72 -17.67 -15.08 2.11
C PRO A 72 -17.48 -13.86 3.02
N ILE A 73 -17.06 -14.07 4.29
CA ILE A 73 -16.81 -12.98 5.23
C ILE A 73 -15.56 -12.24 4.79
N LYS A 74 -14.47 -12.99 4.50
CA LYS A 74 -13.23 -12.39 4.02
C LYS A 74 -13.41 -11.68 2.68
N GLN A 75 -14.14 -12.28 1.73
CA GLN A 75 -14.45 -11.62 0.45
C GLN A 75 -15.20 -10.30 0.65
N THR A 76 -16.18 -10.28 1.57
CA THR A 76 -16.93 -9.06 1.91
C THR A 76 -16.01 -7.99 2.49
N ILE A 77 -15.09 -8.38 3.37
CA ILE A 77 -14.07 -7.48 3.94
C ILE A 77 -13.17 -6.94 2.83
N SER A 78 -12.65 -7.79 1.93
CA SER A 78 -11.79 -7.38 0.81
C SER A 78 -12.46 -6.33 -0.09
N ILE A 79 -13.72 -6.55 -0.46
CA ILE A 79 -14.49 -5.62 -1.30
C ILE A 79 -14.73 -4.30 -0.55
N THR A 80 -15.12 -4.37 0.72
CA THR A 80 -15.37 -3.17 1.54
C THR A 80 -14.09 -2.35 1.71
N TYR A 81 -12.95 -3.02 1.91
CA TYR A 81 -11.67 -2.35 2.07
C TYR A 81 -11.21 -1.72 0.75
N TRP A 82 -11.36 -2.44 -0.36
CA TRP A 82 -11.12 -1.87 -1.69
C TRP A 82 -11.97 -0.61 -1.94
N LEU A 83 -13.26 -0.63 -1.61
CA LEU A 83 -14.12 0.56 -1.73
C LEU A 83 -13.59 1.74 -0.89
N ALA A 84 -13.13 1.48 0.34
CA ALA A 84 -12.56 2.50 1.20
C ALA A 84 -11.29 3.13 0.58
N VAL A 85 -10.35 2.33 0.06
CA VAL A 85 -9.14 2.87 -0.60
C VAL A 85 -9.46 3.59 -1.91
N ARG A 86 -10.50 3.16 -2.65
CA ARG A 86 -10.97 3.87 -3.85
C ARG A 86 -11.48 5.28 -3.54
N VAL A 87 -12.18 5.45 -2.42
CA VAL A 87 -12.78 6.72 -2.00
C VAL A 87 -11.75 7.63 -1.30
N PHE A 88 -10.96 7.08 -0.37
CA PHE A 88 -10.12 7.88 0.52
C PHE A 88 -8.62 7.81 0.18
N GLY A 89 -8.18 6.77 -0.52
CA GLY A 89 -6.75 6.49 -0.74
C GLY A 89 -6.04 7.53 -1.60
N ALA A 90 -6.75 8.29 -2.44
CA ALA A 90 -6.15 9.35 -3.24
C ALA A 90 -5.37 10.38 -2.38
N ALA A 91 -5.79 10.64 -1.14
CA ALA A 91 -5.09 11.58 -0.26
C ALA A 91 -3.70 11.08 0.19
N CYS A 92 -3.45 9.77 0.15
CA CYS A 92 -2.20 9.14 0.56
C CYS A 92 -1.31 8.73 -0.63
N PHE A 93 -1.83 8.82 -1.85
CA PHE A 93 -1.11 8.42 -3.07
C PHE A 93 -0.09 9.50 -3.48
N HIS A 94 1.07 9.06 -3.96
CA HIS A 94 2.07 9.97 -4.50
C HIS A 94 1.65 10.44 -5.91
N TYR A 95 1.21 11.68 -6.06
CA TYR A 95 0.99 12.28 -7.39
C TYR A 95 2.18 13.14 -7.79
N ALA A 96 2.83 12.81 -8.91
CA ALA A 96 4.02 13.49 -9.39
C ALA A 96 4.22 13.35 -10.92
N GLU A 97 5.25 14.00 -11.44
CA GLU A 97 5.62 13.94 -12.87
C GLU A 97 6.33 12.63 -13.26
N LYS A 98 6.98 11.97 -12.29
CA LYS A 98 7.71 10.70 -12.49
C LYS A 98 7.50 9.73 -11.33
N GLU A 99 7.70 8.45 -11.59
CA GLU A 99 7.84 7.41 -10.56
C GLU A 99 9.03 7.70 -9.63
N ARG A 100 8.92 7.26 -8.38
CA ARG A 100 10.03 7.31 -7.44
C ARG A 100 11.11 6.29 -7.79
N ASP A 101 12.35 6.70 -7.64
CA ASP A 101 13.53 5.89 -7.93
C ASP A 101 14.43 5.69 -6.69
N GLU A 102 15.55 5.00 -6.87
CA GLU A 102 16.50 4.64 -5.80
C GLU A 102 17.06 5.88 -5.09
N THR A 103 17.12 7.02 -5.77
CA THR A 103 17.53 8.31 -5.20
C THR A 103 16.50 8.85 -4.22
N ASP A 104 15.22 8.74 -4.57
CA ASP A 104 14.11 9.16 -3.69
C ASP A 104 14.04 8.28 -2.44
N LEU A 105 14.33 6.97 -2.59
CA LEU A 105 14.41 6.05 -1.45
C LEU A 105 15.59 6.38 -0.53
N ALA A 106 16.75 6.68 -1.10
CA ALA A 106 17.94 7.07 -0.33
C ALA A 106 17.71 8.40 0.44
N ALA A 107 17.06 9.37 -0.20
CA ALA A 107 16.68 10.63 0.45
C ALA A 107 15.71 10.40 1.63
N ALA A 108 14.67 9.59 1.43
CA ALA A 108 13.71 9.28 2.49
C ALA A 108 14.35 8.52 3.68
N LEU A 109 15.34 7.66 3.43
CA LEU A 109 16.12 7.00 4.50
C LEU A 109 16.91 7.99 5.34
N LEU A 110 17.51 9.01 4.73
CA LEU A 110 18.28 10.03 5.43
C LEU A 110 17.41 10.90 6.34
N GLU A 111 16.17 11.18 5.94
CA GLU A 111 15.21 11.93 6.76
C GLU A 111 14.80 11.18 8.05
N LEU A 112 14.91 9.84 8.06
CA LEU A 112 14.54 8.99 9.20
C LEU A 112 15.68 8.75 10.19
N THR A 113 16.93 9.05 9.83
CA THR A 113 18.06 9.01 10.76
C THR A 113 18.22 10.38 11.42
N PRO A 114 17.80 10.57 12.69
CA PRO A 114 18.06 11.83 13.38
C PRO A 114 19.58 12.00 13.53
N THR A 115 20.10 13.13 13.09
CA THR A 115 21.49 13.59 13.35
C THR A 115 21.77 13.71 14.84
#